data_AF-E2EGP0-F1
#
_entry.id   AF-E2EGP0-F1
#
_cell.length_a   1.000
_cell.length_b   1.000
_cell.length_c   1.000
_cell.angle_alpha   90.00
_cell.angle_beta   90.00
_cell.angle_gamma   90.00
#
_symmetry.space_group_name_H-M   'P 1'
#
loop_
_entity.id
_entity.type
_entity.pdbx_description
1 polymer ?
#
loop_
_entity_poly.entity_id
_entity_poly.type
_entity_poly.pdbx_seq_one_letter_code
_entity_poly.pdbx_strand_id
1 'polypeptide(L)' 'ESSPGFCEKNPRLGIPGTHGRACNDTSIGVDGCDLMCCGRGYRTETMFVVERCN' A
#
# COMPACT_ATOMS: atom_id res chain seq x y z
N GLU A 1 -15.39 9.87 -17.56
CA GLU A 1 -14.75 10.53 -16.41
C GLU A 1 -13.63 9.62 -15.92
N SER A 2 -12.41 10.14 -15.78
CA SER A 2 -11.25 9.33 -15.39
C SER A 2 -11.08 9.36 -13.89
N SER A 3 -10.87 8.19 -13.27
CA SER A 3 -10.61 8.12 -11.83
C SER A 3 -9.36 8.94 -11.47
N PRO A 4 -9.38 9.70 -10.37
CA PRO A 4 -8.20 10.41 -9.91
C PRO A 4 -7.10 9.43 -9.48
N GLY A 5 -5.84 9.89 -9.49
CA GLY A 5 -4.74 9.10 -8.95
C GLY A 5 -4.80 9.04 -7.42
N PHE A 6 -4.62 7.85 -6.84
CA PHE A 6 -4.65 7.62 -5.39
C PHE A 6 -3.26 7.47 -4.75
N CYS A 7 -2.19 7.54 -5.55
CA CYS A 7 -0.81 7.37 -5.09
C CYS A 7 -0.37 8.47 -4.13
N GLU A 8 -0.71 9.72 -4.46
CA GLU A 8 -0.31 10.90 -3.70
C GLU A 8 -1.47 11.46 -2.88
N LYS A 9 -1.12 12.11 -1.78
CA LYS A 9 -2.10 12.78 -0.92
C LYS A 9 -2.72 13.96 -1.68
N ASN A 10 -4.04 13.94 -1.85
CA ASN A 10 -4.80 15.05 -2.39
C ASN A 10 -5.95 15.43 -1.42
N PRO A 11 -5.74 16.41 -0.53
CA PRO A 11 -6.74 16.79 0.47
C PRO A 11 -7.99 17.42 -0.14
N ARG A 12 -7.91 17.99 -1.36
CA ARG A 12 -9.07 18.57 -2.05
C ARG A 12 -10.10 17.50 -2.47
N LEU A 13 -9.61 16.30 -2.76
CA LEU A 13 -10.44 15.14 -3.14
C LEU A 13 -10.58 14.12 -1.99
N GLY A 14 -10.08 14.43 -0.79
CA GLY A 14 -10.09 13.51 0.35
C GLY A 14 -9.18 12.27 0.17
N ILE A 15 -8.21 12.33 -0.74
CA ILE A 15 -7.32 11.20 -1.04
C ILE A 15 -6.12 11.25 -0.07
N PRO A 16 -5.90 10.21 0.76
CA PRO A 16 -4.79 10.20 1.72
C PRO A 16 -3.43 9.89 1.08
N GLY A 17 -3.39 9.25 -0.09
CA GLY A 17 -2.17 8.70 -0.70
C GLY A 17 -1.87 7.26 -0.24
N THR A 18 -0.86 6.63 -0.83
CA THR A 18 -0.45 5.25 -0.49
C THR A 18 0.86 5.15 0.31
N HIS A 19 1.43 6.28 0.71
CA HIS A 19 2.65 6.33 1.51
C HIS A 19 2.42 5.68 2.90
N GLY A 20 3.36 4.82 3.31
CA GLY A 20 3.32 4.15 4.61
C GLY A 20 2.26 3.05 4.76
N ARG A 21 1.62 2.62 3.67
CA ARG A 21 0.72 1.46 3.69
C ARG A 21 1.52 0.16 3.67
N ALA A 22 1.08 -0.82 4.45
CA ALA A 22 1.53 -2.19 4.29
C ALA A 22 1.05 -2.73 2.94
N CYS A 23 1.93 -3.47 2.27
CA CYS A 23 1.66 -4.16 1.02
C CYS A 23 2.25 -5.55 1.11
N ASN A 24 1.78 -6.45 0.24
CA ASN A 24 2.31 -7.81 0.18
C ASN A 24 3.34 -7.89 -0.96
N ASP A 25 4.60 -8.15 -0.63
CA ASP A 25 5.69 -8.28 -1.61
C ASP A 25 5.59 -9.57 -2.45
N THR A 26 4.93 -10.60 -1.92
CA THR A 26 4.66 -11.84 -2.66
C THR A 26 3.43 -11.77 -3.58
N SER A 27 2.62 -10.72 -3.48
CA SER A 27 1.41 -10.55 -4.30
C SER A 27 1.72 -9.77 -5.58
N ILE A 28 1.24 -10.28 -6.71
CA ILE A 28 1.36 -9.62 -8.03
C ILE A 28 0.10 -8.76 -8.32
N GLY A 29 -0.94 -8.87 -7.50
CA GLY A 29 -2.23 -8.20 -7.71
C GLY A 29 -2.28 -6.76 -7.15
N VAL A 30 -3.49 -6.23 -6.97
CA VAL A 30 -3.72 -4.88 -6.42
C VAL A 30 -3.19 -4.69 -5.00
N ASP A 31 -2.98 -5.77 -4.25
CA ASP A 31 -2.35 -5.77 -2.91
C ASP A 31 -0.82 -5.87 -2.99
N GLY A 32 -0.29 -6.07 -4.20
CA GLY A 32 1.12 -6.14 -4.49
C GLY A 32 1.80 -4.80 -4.26
N CYS A 33 2.99 -4.85 -3.69
CA CYS A 33 3.74 -3.63 -3.40
C CYS A 33 4.05 -2.79 -4.65
N ASP A 34 4.21 -3.40 -5.82
CA ASP A 34 4.47 -2.66 -7.06
C ASP A 34 3.32 -1.73 -7.45
N LEU A 35 2.08 -2.20 -7.32
CA LEU A 35 0.87 -1.42 -7.59
C LEU A 35 0.54 -0.47 -6.42
N MET A 36 0.63 -0.96 -5.19
CA MET A 36 0.28 -0.20 -3.98
C MET A 36 1.23 0.97 -3.72
N CYS A 37 2.53 0.75 -3.95
CA CYS A 37 3.56 1.78 -3.81
C CYS A 37 3.76 2.57 -5.11
N CYS A 38 2.94 2.33 -6.13
CA CYS A 38 2.96 3.03 -7.42
C CYS A 38 4.35 3.05 -8.07
N GLY A 39 5.06 1.91 -8.02
CA GLY A 39 6.41 1.77 -8.57
C GLY A 39 7.53 2.52 -7.83
N ARG A 40 7.25 3.14 -6.66
CA ARG A 40 8.27 3.85 -5.87
C ARG A 40 9.22 2.92 -5.09
N GLY A 41 9.01 1.61 -5.17
CA GLY A 41 9.65 0.63 -4.31
C GLY A 41 9.02 0.55 -2.92
N TYR A 42 9.48 -0.41 -2.12
CA TYR A 42 8.95 -0.70 -0.80
C TYR A 42 10.08 -1.20 0.12
N ARG A 43 9.86 -1.09 1.43
CA ARG A 43 10.77 -1.65 2.44
C ARG A 43 10.09 -2.84 3.10
N THR A 44 10.76 -3.99 3.06
CA THR A 44 10.30 -5.17 3.80
C THR A 44 10.81 -5.10 5.23
N GLU A 45 9.91 -5.23 6.20
CA GLU A 45 10.25 -5.39 7.62
C GLU A 45 9.65 -6.68 8.15
N THR A 46 10.44 -7.43 8.90
CA THR A 46 9.98 -8.61 9.63
C THR A 46 9.56 -8.19 11.03
N MET A 47 8.30 -8.45 11.39
CA MET A 47 7.77 -8.17 12.72
C MET A 47 7.28 -9.47 13.37
N PHE A 48 7.49 -9.61 14.67
CA PHE A 48 6.90 -10.69 15.46
C PHE A 48 5.45 -10.32 15.77
N VAL A 49 4.51 -11.09 15.24
CA VAL A 49 3.08 -10.93 15.53
C VAL A 49 2.69 -11.99 16.55
N VAL A 50 2.15 -11.57 17.69
CA VAL A 50 1.52 -12.47 18.66
C VAL A 50 0.05 -12.57 18.28
N GLU A 51 -0.34 -13.69 17.70
CA GLU A 51 -1.73 -14.00 17.40
C GLU A 51 -2.28 -15.03 18.39
N ARG A 52 -3.61 -15.05 18.55
CA ARG A 52 -4.27 -16.10 19.34
C ARG A 52 -4.25 -17.40 18.54
N CYS A 53 -3.29 -18.26 18.82
CA CYS A 53 -3.26 -19.64 18.35
C CYS A 53 -4.06 -20.54 19.33
N ASN A 54 -4.47 -21.73 18.85
CA ASN A 54 -5.29 -22.70 19.58
C ASN A 54 -4.75 -23.07 20.97
#